data_AF-A0A258R3K2-F1
#
_entry.id   AF-A0A258R3K2-F1
#
_cell.length_a   1.000
_cell.length_b   1.000
_cell.length_c   1.000
_cell.angle_alpha   90.00
_cell.angle_beta   90.00
_cell.angle_gamma   90.00
#
_symmetry.space_group_name_H-M   'P 1'
#
loop_
_entity.id
_entity.type
_entity.pdbx_description
1 polymer ?
#
loop_
_entity_poly.entity_id
_entity_poly.type
_entity_poly.pdbx_seq_one_letter_code
_entity_poly.pdbx_strand_id
1 'polypeptide(L)'
;MQLRNFIMLKVFLTAVATGAVVLAALHGFGFIKLAPKATFFAADVLGGIILGAGIALAGACPGTVLAQVGVGYRDAIFTLVGGLVGAMAFSYAEPTLTPLLLSGGPGKLTLMSFIDVPYWMLALGFAALLVVALVGLEKWRPWRADLGADVDGDFAPAQRASDASASRFKPAE
;
A
#
# COMPACT_ATOMS: atom_id res chain seq x y z
N MET A 1 -17.75 3.06 -6.70
CA MET A 1 -16.62 3.98 -6.50
C MET A 1 -17.00 5.37 -6.98
N GLN A 2 -17.05 6.37 -6.10
CA GLN A 2 -17.05 7.78 -6.52
C GLN A 2 -15.60 8.18 -6.77
N LEU A 3 -15.18 8.27 -8.05
CA LEU A 3 -13.87 8.77 -8.50
C LEU A 3 -13.75 10.30 -8.28
N ARG A 4 -14.09 10.76 -7.08
CA ARG A 4 -14.19 12.18 -6.74
C ARG A 4 -12.96 12.69 -6.02
N ASN A 5 -12.21 11.81 -5.37
CA ASN A 5 -11.05 12.16 -4.59
C ASN A 5 -9.84 11.33 -5.04
N PHE A 6 -8.81 11.98 -5.56
CA PHE A 6 -7.61 11.33 -6.09
C PHE A 6 -6.42 11.42 -5.12
N ILE A 7 -6.62 11.89 -3.89
CA ILE A 7 -5.55 12.06 -2.90
C ILE A 7 -4.86 10.72 -2.61
N MET A 8 -5.61 9.64 -2.38
CA MET A 8 -5.02 8.33 -2.10
C MET A 8 -4.16 7.81 -3.26
N LEU A 9 -4.61 8.03 -4.51
CA LEU A 9 -3.83 7.65 -5.69
C LEU A 9 -2.50 8.42 -5.75
N LYS A 10 -2.52 9.72 -5.47
CA LYS A 10 -1.32 10.56 -5.43
C LYS A 10 -0.35 10.11 -4.34
N VAL A 11 -0.84 9.80 -3.15
CA VAL A 11 -0.02 9.31 -2.03
C VAL A 11 0.67 7.99 -2.38
N PHE A 12 -0.03 7.06 -3.03
CA PHE A 12 0.60 5.81 -3.48
C PHE A 12 1.65 6.06 -4.57
N LEU A 13 1.37 6.93 -5.54
CA LEU A 13 2.33 7.29 -6.60
C LEU A 13 3.60 7.94 -6.03
N THR A 14 3.49 8.88 -5.08
CA THR A 14 4.66 9.51 -4.45
C THR A 14 5.45 8.51 -3.62
N ALA A 15 4.77 7.62 -2.88
CA ALA A 15 5.42 6.57 -2.10
C ALA A 15 6.22 5.60 -3.00
N VAL A 16 5.64 5.17 -4.12
CA VAL A 16 6.32 4.28 -5.08
C VAL A 16 7.50 5.00 -5.74
N ALA A 17 7.32 6.26 -6.17
CA ALA A 17 8.38 7.05 -6.79
C ALA A 17 9.58 7.27 -5.84
N THR A 18 9.31 7.69 -4.60
CA THR A 18 10.36 7.89 -3.58
C THR A 18 11.05 6.58 -3.21
N GLY A 19 10.30 5.49 -3.04
CA GLY A 19 10.86 4.17 -2.79
C GLY A 19 11.80 3.69 -3.91
N ALA A 20 11.41 3.90 -5.17
CA ALA A 20 12.24 3.55 -6.32
C ALA A 20 13.56 4.35 -6.34
N VAL A 21 13.51 5.66 -6.03
CA VAL A 21 14.71 6.52 -5.95
C VAL A 21 15.64 6.07 -4.82
N VAL A 22 15.10 5.78 -3.63
CA VAL A 22 15.89 5.33 -2.48
C VAL A 22 16.55 3.99 -2.77
N LEU A 23 15.83 3.02 -3.35
CA LEU A 23 16.39 1.73 -3.73
C LEU A 23 17.44 1.86 -4.84
N ALA A 24 17.24 2.76 -5.80
CA ALA A 24 18.23 3.04 -6.85
C ALA A 24 19.54 3.59 -6.26
N ALA A 25 19.44 4.53 -5.31
CA ALA A 25 20.60 5.08 -4.62
C ALA A 25 21.33 4.01 -3.79
N LEU A 26 20.62 3.26 -2.95
CA LEU A 26 21.21 2.23 -2.10
C LEU A 26 21.85 1.08 -2.91
N HIS A 27 21.26 0.71 -4.04
CA HIS A 27 21.86 -0.26 -4.95
C HIS A 27 23.09 0.33 -5.67
N GLY A 28 23.03 1.61 -6.09
CA GLY A 28 24.15 2.29 -6.74
C GLY A 28 25.38 2.44 -5.85
N PHE A 29 25.19 2.64 -4.54
CA PHE A 29 26.27 2.66 -3.55
C PHE A 29 26.74 1.25 -3.11
N GLY A 30 26.14 0.17 -3.62
CA GLY A 30 26.54 -1.20 -3.33
C GLY A 30 26.17 -1.70 -1.93
N PHE A 31 25.36 -0.95 -1.16
CA PHE A 31 24.96 -1.33 0.20
C PHE A 31 23.91 -2.46 0.22
N ILE A 32 23.20 -2.71 -0.90
CA ILE A 32 22.10 -3.67 -0.95
C ILE A 32 22.18 -4.54 -2.20
N LYS A 33 22.04 -5.86 -2.00
CA LYS A 33 21.79 -6.82 -3.08
C LYS A 33 20.29 -6.97 -3.27
N LEU A 34 19.81 -6.72 -4.48
CA LEU A 34 18.41 -6.98 -4.81
C LEU A 34 18.13 -8.48 -4.80
N ALA A 35 17.16 -8.89 -4.00
CA ALA A 35 16.66 -10.26 -3.93
C ALA A 35 15.22 -10.32 -4.48
N PRO A 36 15.02 -10.23 -5.81
CA PRO A 36 13.70 -10.38 -6.40
C PRO A 36 13.15 -11.78 -6.11
N LYS A 37 11.89 -11.83 -5.66
CA LYS A 37 11.17 -13.08 -5.48
C LYS A 37 10.93 -13.72 -6.85
N ALA A 38 11.00 -15.05 -6.93
CA ALA A 38 10.66 -15.76 -8.16
C ALA A 38 9.18 -15.55 -8.48
N THR A 39 8.88 -15.33 -9.76
CA THR A 39 7.53 -15.08 -10.25
C THR A 39 6.86 -16.40 -10.56
N PHE A 40 5.72 -16.65 -9.90
CA PHE A 40 4.91 -17.83 -10.13
C PHE A 40 3.52 -17.34 -10.52
N PHE A 41 3.27 -17.18 -11.82
CA PHE A 41 2.04 -16.58 -12.33
C PHE A 41 0.76 -17.19 -11.73
N ALA A 42 0.71 -18.51 -11.57
CA ALA A 42 -0.43 -19.18 -10.96
C ALA A 42 -0.63 -18.76 -9.50
N ALA A 43 0.43 -18.79 -8.70
CA ALA A 43 0.39 -18.39 -7.28
C ALA A 43 0.13 -16.90 -7.10
N ASP A 44 0.75 -16.06 -7.92
CA ASP A 44 0.63 -14.60 -7.84
C ASP A 44 -0.79 -14.13 -8.21
N VAL A 45 -1.39 -14.72 -9.26
CA VAL A 45 -2.76 -14.37 -9.69
C VAL A 45 -3.80 -14.90 -8.70
N LEU A 46 -3.73 -16.18 -8.31
CA LEU A 46 -4.67 -16.75 -7.34
C LEU A 46 -4.56 -16.06 -5.98
N GLY A 47 -3.32 -15.89 -5.49
CA GLY A 47 -3.05 -15.18 -4.24
C GLY A 47 -3.53 -13.73 -4.28
N GLY A 48 -3.28 -13.02 -5.38
CA GLY A 48 -3.73 -11.64 -5.57
C GLY A 48 -5.26 -11.50 -5.55
N ILE A 49 -5.98 -12.42 -6.19
CA ILE A 49 -7.46 -12.42 -6.20
C ILE A 49 -8.00 -12.70 -4.79
N ILE A 50 -7.47 -13.73 -4.11
CA ILE A 50 -7.92 -14.10 -2.76
C ILE A 50 -7.62 -12.97 -1.76
N LEU A 51 -6.41 -12.41 -1.80
CA LEU A 51 -6.01 -11.29 -0.96
C LEU A 51 -6.87 -10.05 -1.26
N GLY A 52 -7.11 -9.74 -2.53
CA GLY A 52 -7.95 -8.61 -2.94
C GLY A 52 -9.39 -8.76 -2.47
N ALA A 53 -9.99 -9.95 -2.60
CA ALA A 53 -11.32 -10.25 -2.07
C ALA A 53 -11.35 -10.12 -0.54
N GLY A 54 -10.30 -10.59 0.15
CA GLY A 54 -10.15 -10.43 1.60
C GLY A 54 -10.09 -8.96 2.04
N ILE A 55 -9.30 -8.13 1.35
CA ILE A 55 -9.21 -6.68 1.64
C ILE A 55 -10.56 -5.99 1.39
N ALA A 56 -11.27 -6.36 0.33
CA ALA A 56 -12.59 -5.82 0.03
C ALA A 56 -13.63 -6.16 1.10
N LEU A 57 -13.56 -7.36 1.70
CA LEU A 57 -14.44 -7.80 2.78
C LEU A 57 -14.06 -7.21 4.15
N ALA A 58 -12.76 -7.17 4.46
CA ALA A 58 -12.25 -6.69 5.75
C ALA A 58 -12.24 -5.16 5.85
N GLY A 59 -12.30 -4.43 4.73
CA GLY A 59 -12.21 -2.98 4.69
C GLY A 59 -10.84 -2.42 5.11
N ALA A 60 -9.83 -3.29 5.25
CA ALA A 60 -8.48 -2.94 5.67
C ALA A 60 -7.45 -3.80 4.91
N CYS A 61 -6.31 -3.21 4.59
CA CYS A 61 -5.17 -3.90 4.01
C CYS A 61 -4.18 -4.30 5.13
N PRO A 62 -3.22 -5.21 4.88
CA PRO A 62 -2.33 -5.72 5.93
C PRO A 62 -1.55 -4.62 6.67
N GLY A 63 -1.23 -3.51 6.01
CA GLY A 63 -0.59 -2.36 6.64
C GLY A 63 -1.54 -1.50 7.50
N THR A 64 -2.77 -1.26 7.02
CA THR A 64 -3.73 -0.41 7.75
C THR A 64 -4.27 -1.10 8.99
N VAL A 65 -4.37 -2.43 9.00
CA VAL A 65 -4.78 -3.19 10.18
C VAL A 65 -3.85 -2.90 11.37
N LEU A 66 -2.54 -2.86 11.15
CA LEU A 66 -1.57 -2.54 12.21
C LEU A 66 -1.75 -1.12 12.76
N ALA A 67 -2.03 -0.15 11.89
CA ALA A 67 -2.32 1.22 12.29
C ALA A 67 -3.63 1.33 13.08
N GLN A 68 -4.69 0.64 12.65
CA GLN A 68 -5.99 0.62 13.34
C GLN A 68 -5.90 -0.02 14.74
N VAL A 69 -5.10 -1.07 14.89
CA VAL A 69 -4.80 -1.67 16.20
C VAL A 69 -4.09 -0.66 17.10
N GLY A 70 -3.13 0.12 16.56
CA GLY A 70 -2.46 1.19 17.31
C GLY A 70 -3.38 2.30 17.79
N VAL A 71 -4.46 2.59 17.06
CA VAL A 71 -5.51 3.57 17.43
C VAL A 71 -6.53 2.97 18.43
N GLY A 72 -6.49 1.66 18.68
CA GLY A 72 -7.39 0.98 19.61
C GLY A 72 -8.74 0.58 19.02
N TYR A 73 -8.83 0.45 17.69
CA TYR A 73 -10.05 0.01 17.02
C TYR A 73 -10.31 -1.48 17.33
N ARG A 74 -11.41 -1.79 18.05
CA ARG A 74 -11.72 -3.16 18.48
C ARG A 74 -11.92 -4.12 17.31
N ASP A 75 -12.50 -3.63 16.21
CA ASP A 75 -12.77 -4.45 15.02
C ASP A 75 -11.48 -4.87 14.29
N ALA A 76 -10.40 -4.10 14.42
CA ALA A 76 -9.12 -4.39 13.76
C ALA A 76 -8.40 -5.60 14.37
N ILE A 77 -8.72 -5.97 15.61
CA ILE A 77 -8.16 -7.17 16.23
C ILE A 77 -8.72 -8.42 15.55
N PHE A 78 -10.01 -8.43 15.20
CA PHE A 78 -10.62 -9.57 14.51
C PHE A 78 -10.06 -9.75 13.10
N THR A 79 -9.81 -8.66 12.37
CA THR A 79 -9.18 -8.73 11.05
C THR A 79 -7.72 -9.18 11.14
N LEU A 80 -6.98 -8.73 12.16
CA LEU A 80 -5.61 -9.18 12.42
C LEU A 80 -5.54 -10.67 12.74
N VAL A 81 -6.39 -11.15 13.67
CA VAL A 81 -6.44 -12.56 14.06
C VAL A 81 -6.87 -13.44 12.89
N GLY A 82 -7.90 -13.02 12.13
CA GLY A 82 -8.34 -13.73 10.93
C GLY A 82 -7.25 -13.81 9.87
N GLY A 83 -6.50 -12.73 9.65
CA GLY A 83 -5.34 -12.71 8.75
C GLY A 83 -4.22 -13.64 9.21
N LEU A 84 -3.94 -13.69 10.52
CA LEU A 84 -2.92 -14.57 11.09
C LEU A 84 -3.31 -16.06 10.96
N VAL A 85 -4.57 -16.38 11.27
CA VAL A 85 -5.10 -17.75 11.09
C VAL A 85 -5.08 -18.15 9.62
N GLY A 86 -5.44 -17.24 8.71
CA GLY A 86 -5.35 -17.47 7.26
C GLY A 86 -3.92 -17.73 6.80
N ALA A 87 -2.95 -16.95 7.30
CA ALA A 87 -1.53 -17.14 7.00
C ALA A 87 -0.99 -18.48 7.53
N MET A 88 -1.40 -18.88 8.75
CA MET A 88 -1.05 -20.18 9.32
C MET A 88 -1.66 -21.33 8.51
N ALA A 89 -2.94 -21.24 8.16
CA ALA A 89 -3.61 -22.24 7.34
C ALA A 89 -2.95 -22.39 5.97
N PHE A 90 -2.58 -21.26 5.34
CA PHE A 90 -1.84 -21.28 4.08
C PHE A 90 -0.46 -21.93 4.23
N SER A 91 0.28 -21.64 5.30
CA SER A 91 1.59 -22.26 5.56
C SER A 91 1.51 -23.77 5.73
N TYR A 92 0.44 -24.30 6.32
CA TYR A 92 0.20 -25.76 6.38
C TYR A 92 -0.25 -26.37 5.05
N ALA A 93 -0.95 -25.60 4.21
CA ALA A 93 -1.40 -26.03 2.88
C ALA A 93 -0.33 -25.86 1.79
N GLU A 94 0.70 -25.03 2.01
CA GLU A 94 1.83 -24.83 1.11
C GLU A 94 2.45 -26.15 0.59
N PRO A 95 2.80 -27.15 1.43
CA PRO A 95 3.44 -28.37 0.95
C PRO A 95 2.58 -29.19 -0.04
N THR A 96 1.25 -29.12 0.06
CA THR A 96 0.34 -29.82 -0.86
C THR A 96 0.01 -29.00 -2.11
N LEU A 97 0.11 -27.68 -2.02
CA LEU A 97 -0.13 -26.74 -3.11
C LEU A 97 1.11 -26.49 -3.97
N THR A 98 2.31 -26.73 -3.43
CA THR A 98 3.61 -26.60 -4.11
C THR A 98 3.67 -27.30 -5.48
N PRO A 99 3.28 -28.59 -5.63
CA PRO A 99 3.37 -29.28 -6.93
C PRO A 99 2.43 -28.72 -7.99
N LEU A 100 1.38 -27.99 -7.61
CA LEU A 100 0.39 -27.43 -8.55
C LEU A 100 0.63 -25.93 -8.84
N LEU A 101 1.05 -25.15 -7.83
CA LEU A 101 1.21 -23.69 -7.95
C LEU A 101 2.64 -23.23 -8.22
N LEU A 102 3.66 -23.98 -7.77
CA LEU A 102 5.08 -23.61 -7.89
C LEU A 102 5.84 -24.40 -8.97
N SER A 103 5.18 -25.35 -9.67
CA SER A 103 5.84 -26.26 -10.63
C SER A 103 6.07 -25.70 -12.03
N GLY A 104 5.60 -24.48 -12.34
CA GLY A 104 5.64 -23.91 -13.69
C GLY A 104 6.05 -22.44 -13.80
N GLY A 105 6.59 -21.84 -12.74
CA GLY A 105 7.02 -20.43 -12.79
C GLY A 105 8.35 -20.28 -13.52
N PRO A 106 8.53 -19.29 -14.42
CA PRO A 106 9.77 -19.06 -15.16
C PRO A 106 10.94 -18.51 -14.30
N GLY A 107 10.95 -18.79 -13.00
CA GLY A 107 11.98 -18.37 -12.06
C GLY A 107 11.91 -16.87 -11.74
N LYS A 108 13.08 -16.25 -11.50
CA LYS A 108 13.20 -14.83 -11.19
C LYS A 108 13.06 -13.99 -12.46
N LEU A 109 11.83 -13.84 -12.96
CA LEU A 109 11.57 -12.88 -14.03
C LEU A 109 11.68 -11.47 -13.46
N THR A 110 12.78 -10.81 -13.79
CA THR A 110 12.91 -9.36 -13.58
C THR A 110 12.89 -8.68 -14.94
N LEU A 111 12.30 -7.49 -14.99
CA LEU A 111 12.31 -6.65 -16.19
C LEU A 111 13.74 -6.40 -16.70
N MET A 112 14.72 -6.49 -15.79
CA MET A 112 16.16 -6.44 -15.99
C MET A 112 16.74 -7.59 -16.84
N SER A 113 16.06 -8.74 -16.89
CA SER A 113 16.50 -9.89 -17.70
C SER A 113 16.03 -9.81 -19.16
N PHE A 114 15.02 -9.00 -19.45
CA PHE A 114 14.53 -8.74 -20.81
C PHE A 114 15.13 -7.47 -21.42
N ILE A 115 15.60 -6.55 -20.57
CA ILE A 115 16.15 -5.26 -20.93
C ILE A 115 17.53 -5.20 -20.26
N ASP A 116 18.59 -5.43 -21.04
CA ASP A 116 20.01 -5.60 -20.63
C ASP A 116 20.63 -4.28 -20.09
N VAL A 117 19.96 -3.65 -19.13
CA VAL A 117 20.17 -2.26 -18.70
C VAL A 117 20.37 -2.25 -17.18
N PRO A 118 21.34 -1.48 -16.66
CA PRO A 118 21.67 -1.50 -15.25
C PRO A 118 20.51 -0.99 -14.36
N TYR A 119 20.34 -1.64 -13.20
CA TYR A 119 19.21 -1.42 -12.27
C TYR A 119 18.94 0.04 -11.93
N TRP A 120 20.01 0.80 -11.65
CA TRP A 120 19.89 2.20 -11.27
C TRP A 120 19.27 3.06 -12.38
N MET A 121 19.55 2.76 -13.66
CA MET A 121 19.03 3.51 -14.81
C MET A 121 17.56 3.17 -15.08
N LEU A 122 17.17 1.89 -14.95
CA LEU A 122 15.77 1.48 -15.07
C LEU A 122 14.92 2.03 -13.92
N ALA A 123 15.44 1.98 -12.69
CA ALA A 123 14.76 2.51 -11.51
C ALA A 123 14.60 4.03 -11.56
N LEU A 124 15.64 4.77 -11.98
CA LEU A 124 15.56 6.23 -12.19
C LEU A 124 14.63 6.60 -13.34
N GLY A 125 14.64 5.85 -14.45
CA GLY A 125 13.73 6.08 -15.57
C GLY A 125 12.27 5.89 -15.16
N PHE A 126 11.98 4.81 -14.43
CA PHE A 126 10.63 4.55 -13.91
C PHE A 126 10.21 5.60 -12.87
N ALA A 127 11.11 5.98 -11.96
CA ALA A 127 10.86 7.05 -11.00
C ALA A 127 10.58 8.39 -11.70
N ALA A 128 11.37 8.76 -12.71
CA ALA A 128 11.15 9.97 -13.48
C ALA A 128 9.79 9.96 -14.19
N LEU A 129 9.41 8.83 -14.79
CA LEU A 129 8.10 8.67 -15.43
C LEU A 129 6.96 8.83 -14.42
N LEU A 130 7.07 8.23 -13.23
CA LEU A 130 6.08 8.37 -12.16
C LEU A 130 5.99 9.80 -11.65
N VAL A 131 7.12 10.50 -11.50
CA VAL A 131 7.15 11.92 -11.10
C VAL A 131 6.51 12.80 -12.18
N VAL A 132 6.77 12.54 -13.46
CA VAL A 132 6.11 13.26 -14.57
C VAL A 132 4.60 13.02 -14.55
N ALA A 133 4.16 11.77 -14.36
CA ALA A 133 2.75 11.43 -14.24
C ALA A 133 2.12 12.14 -13.03
N LEU A 134 2.82 12.20 -11.90
CA LEU A 134 2.37 12.89 -10.69
C LEU A 134 2.23 14.40 -10.92
N VAL A 135 3.24 15.04 -11.53
CA VAL A 135 3.20 16.48 -11.86
C VAL A 135 2.08 16.77 -12.87
N GLY A 136 1.87 15.89 -13.84
CA GLY A 136 0.74 15.98 -14.77
C GLY A 136 -0.60 15.90 -14.05
N LEU A 137 -0.75 14.94 -13.13
CA LEU A 137 -1.97 14.76 -12.35
C LEU A 137 -2.21 15.93 -11.39
N GLU A 138 -1.16 16.51 -10.82
CA GLU A 138 -1.23 17.68 -9.94
C GLU A 138 -1.65 18.94 -10.72
N LYS A 139 -1.15 19.11 -11.96
CA LYS A 139 -1.57 20.20 -12.84
C LYS A 139 -3.03 20.06 -13.28
N TRP A 140 -3.51 18.84 -13.50
CA TRP A 140 -4.86 18.60 -14.01
C TRP A 140 -5.93 18.62 -12.91
N ARG A 141 -5.59 18.16 -11.72
CA ARG A 141 -6.45 18.17 -10.53
C ARG A 141 -5.61 18.57 -9.31
N PRO A 142 -5.53 19.86 -8.94
CA PRO A 142 -4.75 20.27 -7.78
C PRO A 142 -5.32 19.65 -6.51
N TRP A 143 -4.46 19.16 -5.62
CA TRP A 143 -4.87 18.50 -4.37
C TRP A 143 -5.79 19.36 -3.50
N ARG A 144 -5.67 20.69 -3.61
CA ARG A 144 -6.53 21.66 -2.91
C ARG A 144 -8.00 21.60 -3.31
N ALA A 145 -8.32 21.03 -4.47
CA ALA A 145 -9.70 20.86 -4.90
C ALA A 145 -10.39 19.65 -4.23
N ASP A 146 -9.59 18.68 -3.74
CA ASP A 146 -10.08 17.43 -3.14
C ASP A 146 -10.06 17.45 -1.60
N LEU A 147 -9.20 18.29 -1.01
CA LEU A 147 -9.08 18.56 0.43
C LEU A 147 -10.02 19.73 0.75
N GLY A 148 -11.16 19.47 1.42
CA GLY A 148 -12.15 20.47 1.81
C GLY A 148 -11.60 21.61 2.68
N ALA A 149 -12.45 22.52 3.17
CA ALA A 149 -11.98 23.70 3.90
C ALA A 149 -11.30 23.40 5.26
N ASP A 150 -11.55 22.22 5.86
CA ASP A 150 -11.16 21.92 7.26
C ASP A 150 -9.86 21.10 7.39
N VAL A 151 -8.93 21.25 6.46
CA VAL A 151 -7.81 20.29 6.29
C VAL A 151 -6.58 20.59 7.14
N ASP A 152 -6.54 21.79 7.70
CA ASP A 152 -5.58 22.28 8.68
C ASP A 152 -6.07 22.08 10.13
N GLY A 153 -7.29 21.57 10.31
CA GLY A 153 -7.90 21.42 11.63
C GLY A 153 -8.27 22.77 12.26
N ASP A 154 -8.25 23.87 11.51
CA ASP A 154 -8.71 25.17 11.98
C ASP A 154 -10.24 25.25 11.89
N PHE A 155 -10.91 24.48 12.75
CA PHE A 155 -12.36 24.49 12.82
C PHE A 155 -12.87 25.90 13.16
N ALA A 156 -13.92 26.32 12.46
CA ALA A 156 -14.59 27.58 12.74
C ALA A 156 -14.92 27.71 14.25
N PRO A 157 -14.89 28.92 14.84
CA PRO A 157 -15.02 29.12 16.30
C PRO A 157 -16.24 28.42 16.93
N ALA A 158 -17.32 28.24 16.18
CA ALA A 158 -18.54 27.57 16.61
C ALA A 158 -18.37 26.05 16.84
N GLN A 159 -17.56 25.36 16.03
CA GLN A 159 -17.29 23.92 16.19
C GLN A 159 -16.35 23.66 17.37
N ARG A 160 -15.33 24.50 17.57
CA ARG A 160 -14.46 24.44 18.76
C ARG A 160 -15.26 24.55 20.07
N ALA A 161 -16.28 25.41 20.11
CA ALA A 161 -17.14 25.58 21.28
C ALA A 161 -18.06 24.37 21.53
N SER A 162 -18.58 23.75 20.47
CA SER A 162 -19.43 22.56 20.55
C SER A 162 -18.66 21.33 21.03
N ASP A 163 -17.45 21.10 20.51
CA ASP A 163 -16.62 19.95 20.89
C ASP A 163 -16.08 20.07 22.32
N ALA A 164 -15.72 21.28 22.76
CA ALA A 164 -15.34 21.54 24.15
C ALA A 164 -16.49 21.35 25.15
N SER A 165 -17.74 21.57 24.71
CA SER A 165 -18.95 21.26 25.48
C SER A 165 -19.16 19.74 25.53
N ALA A 166 -19.10 19.05 24.40
CA ALA A 166 -19.29 17.61 24.31
C ALA A 166 -18.24 16.80 25.10
N SER A 167 -16.98 17.25 25.13
CA SER A 167 -15.92 16.62 25.93
C SER A 167 -16.11 16.77 27.43
N ARG A 168 -16.86 17.78 27.91
CA ARG A 168 -17.20 17.93 29.34
C ARG A 168 -18.32 17.00 29.79
N PHE A 169 -19.14 16.49 28.87
CA PHE A 169 -20.31 15.66 29.20
C PHE A 169 -20.06 14.15 29.04
N LYS A 170 -18.84 13.71 28.72
CA LYS A 170 -18.52 12.29 28.65
C LYS A 170 -18.14 11.78 30.05
N PRO A 171 -18.96 10.94 30.72
CA PRO A 171 -18.56 10.30 31.96
C PRO A 171 -17.39 9.36 31.66
N ALA A 172 -16.41 9.32 32.55
CA ALA A 172 -15.36 8.33 32.53
C ALA A 172 -15.97 6.98 32.92
N GLU A 173 -16.29 6.15 31.93
CA GLU A 173 -16.57 4.72 32.08
C GLU A 173 -15.74 3.92 31.06
#